data_AF-A0A914YA14-F1
#
_entry.id   AF-A0A914YA14-F1
#
_cell.length_a   1.000
_cell.length_b   1.000
_cell.length_c   1.000
_cell.angle_alpha   90.00
_cell.angle_beta   90.00
_cell.angle_gamma   90.00
#
_symmetry.space_group_name_H-M   'P 1'
#
loop_
_entity.id
_entity.type
_entity.pdbx_description
1 polymer ?
#
loop_
_entity_poly.entity_id
_entity_poly.type
_entity_poly.pdbx_seq_one_letter_code
_entity_poly.pdbx_strand_id
1 'polypeptide(L)'
;MPKPIFKEFDTSSKQLNEWKQALNESKGIKTIVLVIDNNKESHPIVKLAEALTGVQTQHLVFDTAFKVARGRPQTLENIVHKLNIKAGGINHLVDFGRNLYVLI
;
A
#
# COMPACT_ATOMS: atom_id res chain seq x y z
N MET A 1 12.06 2.46 16.34
CA MET A 1 11.33 2.17 15.08
C MET A 1 12.20 2.56 13.90
N PRO A 2 12.35 1.73 12.86
CA PRO A 2 13.05 2.13 11.64
C PRO A 2 12.35 3.33 10.99
N LYS A 3 13.13 4.31 10.51
CA LYS A 3 12.58 5.52 9.88
C LYS A 3 12.00 5.16 8.51
N PRO A 4 10.82 5.71 8.13
CA PRO A 4 10.31 5.55 6.78
C PRO A 4 11.30 6.17 5.78
N ILE A 5 11.70 5.38 4.79
CA ILE A 5 12.55 5.86 3.68
C ILE A 5 11.63 6.40 2.60
N PHE A 6 11.54 7.72 2.52
CA PHE A 6 10.88 8.43 1.44
C PHE A 6 11.81 8.48 0.24
N LYS A 7 11.35 7.94 -0.89
CA LYS A 7 11.94 8.19 -2.21
C LYS A 7 10.85 8.82 -3.05
N GLU A 8 11.11 10.03 -3.53
CA GLU A 8 10.24 10.67 -4.51
C GLU A 8 10.63 10.16 -5.89
N PHE A 9 9.63 9.78 -6.67
CA PHE A 9 9.81 9.38 -8.06
C PHE A 9 8.88 10.27 -8.89
N ASP A 10 9.44 11.14 -9.73
CA ASP A 10 8.65 11.84 -10.73
C ASP A 10 8.18 10.82 -11.76
N THR A 11 6.87 10.57 -11.83
CA THR A 11 6.26 9.56 -12.70
C THR A 11 5.37 10.16 -13.77
N SER A 12 5.59 11.43 -14.12
CA SER A 12 4.77 12.22 -15.04
C SER A 12 4.58 11.62 -16.46
N SER A 13 5.26 10.52 -16.82
CA SER A 13 5.01 9.78 -18.07
C SER A 13 5.59 8.35 -18.11
N LYS A 14 5.73 7.68 -16.96
CA LYS A 14 6.67 6.55 -16.84
C LYS A 14 6.12 5.17 -17.21
N GLN A 15 6.80 4.55 -18.16
CA GLN A 15 6.57 3.19 -18.67
C GLN A 15 6.82 2.15 -17.55
N LEU A 16 6.12 1.01 -17.62
CA LEU A 16 6.19 -0.10 -16.65
C LEU A 16 7.60 -0.44 -16.13
N ASN A 17 8.64 -0.29 -16.95
CA ASN A 17 10.02 -0.59 -16.60
C ASN A 17 10.56 0.30 -15.47
N GLU A 18 10.17 1.56 -15.41
CA GLU A 18 10.64 2.49 -14.39
C GLU A 18 10.01 2.18 -13.03
N TRP A 19 8.72 1.81 -13.02
CA TRP A 19 8.04 1.29 -11.83
C TRP A 19 8.68 -0.01 -11.34
N LYS A 20 9.01 -0.92 -12.25
CA LYS A 20 9.74 -2.15 -11.90
C LYS A 20 11.08 -1.84 -11.26
N GLN A 21 11.85 -0.90 -11.82
CA GLN A 21 13.13 -0.49 -11.26
C GLN A 21 12.97 0.08 -9.85
N ALA A 22 12.07 1.06 -9.67
CA ALA A 22 11.81 1.69 -8.38
C ALA A 22 11.38 0.67 -7.30
N LEU A 23 10.52 -0.29 -7.66
CA LEU A 23 10.10 -1.35 -6.75
C LEU A 23 11.24 -2.34 -6.47
N ASN A 24 12.02 -2.74 -7.47
CA ASN A 24 13.17 -3.62 -7.25
C ASN A 24 14.23 -2.99 -6.34
N GLU A 25 14.51 -1.69 -6.47
CA GLU A 25 15.40 -0.96 -5.57
C GLU A 25 14.90 -0.88 -4.12
N SER A 26 13.62 -1.17 -3.89
CA SER A 26 13.01 -1.18 -2.56
C SER A 26 13.00 -2.57 -1.91
N LYS A 27 13.37 -3.63 -2.65
CA LYS A 27 13.47 -5.00 -2.14
C LYS A 27 14.50 -5.10 -1.03
N GLY A 28 14.22 -5.95 -0.05
CA GLY A 28 15.09 -6.19 1.10
C GLY A 28 15.07 -5.09 2.17
N ILE A 29 14.41 -3.95 1.91
CA ILE A 29 14.37 -2.81 2.83
C ILE A 29 12.94 -2.56 3.36
N LYS A 30 11.90 -2.94 2.60
CA LYS A 30 10.52 -2.50 2.87
C LYS A 30 9.51 -3.66 2.80
N THR A 31 8.57 -3.68 3.75
CA THR A 31 7.41 -4.58 3.73
C THR A 31 6.34 -4.10 2.75
N ILE A 32 6.12 -2.79 2.63
CA ILE A 32 5.11 -2.17 1.74
C ILE A 32 5.64 -0.82 1.21
N VAL A 33 5.48 -0.56 -0.09
CA VAL A 33 5.80 0.73 -0.73
C VAL A 33 4.53 1.58 -0.87
N LEU A 34 4.53 2.78 -0.31
CA LEU A 34 3.45 3.76 -0.52
C LEU A 34 3.72 4.54 -1.81
N VAL A 35 2.76 4.52 -2.73
CA VAL A 35 2.82 5.27 -4.00
C VAL A 35 1.76 6.35 -3.93
N ILE A 36 2.15 7.61 -4.14
CA ILE A 36 1.22 8.75 -4.18
C ILE A 36 1.44 9.53 -5.47
N ASP A 37 0.40 9.65 -6.30
CA ASP A 37 0.46 10.45 -7.53
C ASP A 37 -0.88 11.15 -7.81
N ASN A 38 -0.90 11.99 -8.84
CA ASN A 38 -2.12 12.68 -9.30
C ASN A 38 -2.89 11.92 -10.39
N ASN A 39 -2.38 10.77 -10.87
CA ASN A 39 -2.87 10.11 -12.07
C ASN A 39 -3.61 8.80 -11.73
N LYS A 40 -4.94 8.81 -11.81
CA LYS A 40 -5.74 7.59 -11.60
C LYS A 40 -5.40 6.46 -12.58
N GLU A 41 -4.90 6.78 -13.77
CA GLU A 41 -4.53 5.80 -14.79
C GLU A 41 -3.21 5.09 -14.50
N SER A 42 -2.43 5.54 -13.51
CA SER A 42 -1.23 4.82 -13.07
C SER A 42 -1.56 3.54 -12.31
N HIS A 43 -2.78 3.43 -11.76
CA HIS A 43 -3.14 2.34 -10.84
C HIS A 43 -2.93 0.94 -11.45
N PRO A 44 -3.41 0.63 -12.68
CA PRO A 44 -3.17 -0.66 -13.30
C PRO A 44 -1.67 -0.94 -13.53
N ILE A 45 -0.89 0.08 -13.90
CA ILE A 45 0.55 -0.05 -14.16
C ILE A 45 1.30 -0.37 -12.86
N VAL A 46 0.96 0.31 -11.76
CA VAL A 46 1.54 0.04 -10.44
C VAL A 46 1.18 -1.38 -9.98
N LYS A 47 -0.05 -1.84 -10.22
CA LYS A 47 -0.46 -3.22 -9.89
C LYS A 47 0.21 -4.28 -10.75
N LEU A 48 0.45 -3.99 -12.02
CA LEU A 48 1.26 -4.86 -12.87
C LEU A 48 2.71 -4.94 -12.38
N ALA A 49 3.31 -3.81 -11.99
CA ALA A 49 4.67 -3.78 -11.46
C ALA A 49 4.77 -4.51 -10.10
N GLU A 50 3.78 -4.37 -9.21
CA GLU A 50 3.67 -5.13 -7.95
C GLU A 50 3.68 -6.63 -8.21
N ALA A 51 2.84 -7.12 -9.13
CA ALA A 51 2.77 -8.53 -9.48
C ALA A 51 4.09 -9.05 -10.06
N LEU A 52 4.74 -8.27 -10.92
CA LEU A 52 5.99 -8.67 -11.59
C LEU A 52 7.23 -8.61 -10.68
N THR A 53 7.20 -7.77 -9.64
CA THR A 53 8.34 -7.62 -8.72
C THR A 53 8.14 -8.38 -7.41
N GLY A 54 6.91 -8.70 -7.02
CA GLY A 54 6.59 -9.30 -5.72
C GLY A 54 6.67 -8.29 -4.56
N VAL A 55 6.80 -6.99 -4.86
CA VAL A 55 6.85 -5.92 -3.84
C VAL A 55 5.45 -5.37 -3.65
N GLN A 56 4.91 -5.52 -2.44
CA GLN A 56 3.58 -5.00 -2.12
C GLN A 56 3.55 -3.47 -2.17
N THR A 57 2.53 -2.92 -2.83
CA THR A 57 2.35 -1.47 -2.92
C THR A 57 1.00 -1.03 -2.35
N GLN A 58 0.96 0.15 -1.77
CA GLN A 58 -0.26 0.88 -1.47
C GLN A 58 -0.29 2.14 -2.32
N HIS A 59 -1.04 2.11 -3.42
CA HIS A 59 -1.26 3.27 -4.26
C HIS A 59 -2.38 4.16 -3.68
N LEU A 60 -2.14 5.46 -3.58
CA LEU A 60 -3.09 6.50 -3.21
C LEU A 60 -3.03 7.61 -4.26
N VAL A 61 -4.17 8.04 -4.79
CA VAL A 61 -4.22 9.31 -5.52
C VAL A 61 -4.08 10.47 -4.54
N PHE A 62 -3.42 11.55 -4.94
CA PHE A 62 -3.14 12.71 -4.10
C PHE A 62 -4.39 13.29 -3.45
N ASP A 63 -5.51 13.38 -4.17
CA ASP A 63 -6.81 13.78 -3.61
C ASP A 63 -7.21 12.95 -2.38
N THR A 64 -6.90 11.65 -2.40
CA THR A 64 -7.19 10.74 -1.28
C THR A 64 -6.22 10.97 -0.12
N ALA A 65 -4.93 11.13 -0.41
CA ALA A 65 -3.93 11.49 0.60
C ALA A 65 -4.22 12.85 1.25
N PHE A 66 -4.69 13.81 0.46
CA PHE A 66 -5.03 15.15 0.90
C PHE A 66 -6.32 15.18 1.73
N LYS A 67 -7.31 14.34 1.41
CA LYS A 67 -8.48 14.13 2.28
C LYS A 67 -8.08 13.61 3.66
N VAL A 68 -7.11 12.70 3.73
CA VAL A 68 -6.56 12.21 5.00
C VAL A 68 -5.90 13.34 5.79
N ALA A 69 -5.05 14.14 5.13
CA ALA A 69 -4.39 15.29 5.75
C ALA A 69 -5.39 16.33 6.31
N ARG A 70 -6.56 16.46 5.69
CA ARG A 70 -7.67 17.32 6.14
C ARG A 70 -8.55 16.70 7.24
N GLY A 71 -8.11 15.61 7.88
CA GLY A 71 -8.81 15.01 9.00
C GLY A 71 -10.06 14.23 8.61
N ARG A 72 -10.02 13.46 7.52
CA ARG A 72 -11.08 12.47 7.17
C ARG A 72 -10.74 11.10 7.80
N PRO A 73 -11.18 10.81 9.05
CA PRO A 73 -10.75 9.62 9.79
C PRO A 73 -11.08 8.32 9.07
N GLN A 74 -12.24 8.22 8.43
CA GLN A 74 -12.66 7.02 7.71
C GLN A 74 -11.75 6.68 6.51
N THR A 75 -11.22 7.69 5.81
CA THR A 75 -10.30 7.45 4.68
C THR A 75 -8.96 6.91 5.20
N LEU A 76 -8.47 7.46 6.31
CA LEU A 76 -7.26 6.99 6.97
C LEU A 76 -7.43 5.56 7.47
N GLU A 77 -8.53 5.27 8.16
CA GLU A 77 -8.85 3.95 8.70
C GLU A 77 -8.88 2.89 7.60
N ASN A 78 -9.53 3.18 6.47
CA ASN A 78 -9.55 2.29 5.30
C ASN A 78 -8.15 2.02 4.72
N ILE A 79 -7.24 3.01 4.77
CA ILE A 79 -5.86 2.84 4.32
C ILE A 79 -5.10 1.95 5.31
N VAL A 80 -5.23 2.20 6.61
CA VAL A 80 -4.59 1.41 7.67
C VAL A 80 -5.06 -0.04 7.62
N HIS A 81 -6.36 -0.30 7.46
CA HIS A 81 -6.90 -1.65 7.30
C HIS A 81 -6.28 -2.38 6.11
N LYS A 82 -6.11 -1.72 4.97
CA LYS A 82 -5.44 -2.31 3.79
C LYS A 82 -3.97 -2.60 4.03
N LEU A 83 -3.27 -1.73 4.75
CA LEU A 83 -1.86 -1.93 5.10
C LEU A 83 -1.68 -3.09 6.07
N ASN A 84 -2.56 -3.24 7.06
CA ASN A 84 -2.50 -4.34 8.02
C ASN A 84 -2.63 -5.70 7.33
N ILE A 85 -3.64 -5.87 6.45
CA ILE A 85 -3.82 -7.12 5.68
C ILE A 85 -2.59 -7.42 4.81
N LYS A 86 -2.02 -6.39 4.16
CA LYS A 86 -0.81 -6.55 3.32
C LYS A 86 0.39 -7.03 4.13
N ALA A 87 0.56 -6.50 5.34
CA ALA A 87 1.59 -6.95 6.27
C ALA A 87 1.32 -8.33 6.90
N GLY A 88 0.23 -9.02 6.52
CA GLY A 88 -0.16 -10.32 7.04
C GLY A 88 -1.00 -10.27 8.32
N GLY A 89 -1.42 -9.08 8.76
CA GLY A 89 -2.32 -8.91 9.89
C GLY A 89 -3.78 -9.28 9.55
N ILE A 90 -4.61 -9.42 10.59
CA ILE A 90 -6.03 -9.72 10.48
C ILE A 90 -6.79 -8.57 11.17
N ASN A 91 -7.68 -7.87 10.45
CA ASN A 91 -8.44 -6.74 11.02
C ASN A 91 -9.68 -7.20 11.80
N HIS A 92 -10.35 -8.23 11.32
CA HIS A 92 -11.61 -8.71 11.88
C HIS A 92 -11.62 -10.23 11.85
N LEU A 93 -12.12 -10.83 12.93
CA LEU A 93 -12.45 -12.25 13.00
C LEU A 93 -13.97 -12.38 12.88
N VAL A 94 -14.42 -13.30 12.05
CA VAL A 94 -15.85 -13.61 11.96
C VAL A 94 -16.19 -14.54 13.12
N ASP A 95 -16.99 -14.06 14.06
CA ASP A 95 -17.57 -14.92 15.08
C ASP A 95 -18.83 -15.58 14.52
N PHE A 96 -18.77 -16.91 14.37
CA PHE A 96 -19.89 -17.73 13.90
C PHE A 96 -20.78 -18.24 15.05
N GLY A 97 -20.63 -17.72 16.27
CA GLY A 97 -21.45 -18.05 17.43
C GLY A 97 -21.28 -19.49 17.91
N ARG A 98 -20.13 -20.12 17.62
CA ARG A 98 -19.78 -21.46 18.12
C ARG A 98 -18.55 -21.35 19.00
N ASN A 99 -18.63 -21.93 20.20
CA ASN A 99 -17.52 -22.05 21.15
C ASN A 99 -16.29 -22.68 20.46
N LEU A 100 -15.42 -21.84 19.90
CA LEU A 100 -14.14 -22.26 19.34
C LEU A 100 -13.05 -21.79 20.30
N TYR A 101 -12.61 -22.69 21.16
CA TYR A 101 -11.41 -22.47 21.98
C TYR A 101 -10.21 -22.50 21.05
N VAL A 102 -9.66 -21.34 20.72
CA VAL A 102 -8.34 -21.23 20.09
C VAL A 102 -7.33 -21.09 21.23
N LEU A 103 -6.57 -22.16 21.50
CA LEU A 103 -5.37 -22.07 22.33
C LEU A 103 -4.31 -21.28 21.54
N ILE A 104 -3.80 -20.22 22.16
CA ILE A 104 -2.64 -19.45 21.70
C ILE A 104 -1.43 -19.89 22.52
#